data_AF-A0A2V6PTD3-F1
#
_entry.id   AF-A0A2V6PTD3-F1
#
_cell.length_a   1.000
_cell.length_b   1.000
_cell.length_c   1.000
_cell.angle_alpha   90.00
_cell.angle_beta   90.00
_cell.angle_gamma   90.00
#
_symmetry.space_group_name_H-M   'P 1'
#
loop_
_entity.id
_entity.type
_entity.pdbx_description
1 polymer ?
#
loop_
_entity_poly.entity_id
_entity_poly.type
_entity_poly.pdbx_seq_one_letter_code
_entity_poly.pdbx_strand_id
1 'polypeptide(L)'
;MEGRGAPPARGRSPPRADLGTYEVARQWTDFTRDRLTEAETGSRFRGPRCSAGRFHCVIYADGSLFPCPLTLRQVAALNVKTAGVAKALEQARHHGCATCFSPCMLETNGLFALDPRVILPLARAHLSRSAVG
;
A
#
# COMPACT_ATOMS: atom_id res chain seq x y z
N MET A 1 17.64 17.31 47.58
CA MET A 1 17.81 15.85 47.67
C MET A 1 17.04 15.26 46.49
N GLU A 2 17.75 15.04 45.39
CA GLU A 2 17.21 14.78 44.06
C GLU A 2 16.54 13.41 43.98
N GLY A 3 15.32 13.40 43.43
CA GLY A 3 14.57 12.20 43.09
C GLY A 3 15.29 11.43 42.00
N ARG A 4 15.64 10.18 42.28
CA ARG A 4 16.21 9.26 41.31
C ARG A 4 15.18 9.00 40.21
N GLY A 5 15.39 9.60 39.05
CA GLY A 5 14.60 9.33 37.84
C GLY A 5 14.70 7.85 37.46
N ALA A 6 13.56 7.21 37.25
CA ALA A 6 13.50 5.87 36.69
C ALA A 6 14.20 5.85 35.31
N PRO A 7 14.94 4.79 34.97
CA PRO A 7 15.57 4.68 33.66
C PRO A 7 14.49 4.64 32.56
N PRO A 8 14.72 5.27 31.40
CA PRO A 8 13.77 5.22 30.30
C PRO A 8 13.53 3.75 29.91
N ALA A 9 12.26 3.35 29.84
CA ALA A 9 11.88 2.04 29.34
C ALA A 9 12.58 1.82 28.00
N ARG A 10 13.31 0.70 27.86
CA ARG A 10 14.01 0.33 26.63
C ARG A 10 12.98 0.40 25.49
N GLY A 11 13.05 1.47 24.71
CA GLY A 11 12.11 1.74 23.63
C GLY A 11 12.17 0.54 22.70
N ARG A 12 11.05 -0.19 22.58
CA ARG A 12 10.91 -1.16 21.50
C ARG A 12 11.13 -0.35 20.23
N SER A 13 12.22 -0.63 19.52
CA SER A 13 12.43 -0.03 18.20
C SER A 13 11.15 -0.29 17.41
N PRO A 14 10.54 0.74 16.78
CA PRO A 14 9.36 0.52 15.97
C PRO A 14 9.69 -0.59 14.95
N PRO A 15 8.73 -1.48 14.64
CA PRO A 15 8.93 -2.47 13.59
C PRO A 15 9.43 -1.69 12.37
N ARG A 16 10.65 -2.00 11.91
CA ARG A 16 11.29 -1.24 10.84
C ARG A 16 10.35 -1.34 9.65
N ALA A 17 9.74 -0.22 9.31
CA ALA A 17 9.11 -0.05 8.01
C ALA A 17 10.12 -0.51 6.96
N ASP A 18 9.62 -1.20 5.95
CA ASP A 18 10.41 -1.71 4.84
C ASP A 18 11.26 -0.56 4.27
N LEU A 19 12.59 -0.65 4.43
CA LEU A 19 13.53 0.37 3.90
C LEU A 19 13.35 0.54 2.38
N GLY A 20 12.91 -0.49 1.67
CA GLY A 20 12.61 -0.47 0.25
C GLY A 20 11.46 0.49 -0.11
N THR A 21 10.44 0.61 0.73
CA THR A 21 9.36 1.59 0.54
C THR A 21 9.91 3.02 0.54
N TYR A 22 10.77 3.36 1.49
CA TYR A 22 11.39 4.68 1.55
C TYR A 22 12.44 4.90 0.47
N GLU A 23 13.14 3.86 0.04
CA GLU A 23 14.03 3.92 -1.13
C GLU A 23 13.27 4.24 -2.42
N VAL A 24 12.09 3.66 -2.61
CA VAL A 24 11.19 3.99 -3.72
C VAL A 24 10.69 5.43 -3.59
N ALA A 25 10.24 5.84 -2.39
CA ALA A 25 9.78 7.21 -2.16
C ALA A 25 10.89 8.25 -2.40
N ARG A 26 12.14 7.95 -2.03
CA ARG A 26 13.31 8.83 -2.25
C ARG A 26 13.63 9.02 -3.74
N GLN A 27 13.25 8.07 -4.59
CA GLN A 27 13.43 8.16 -6.05
C GLN A 27 12.33 9.00 -6.72
N TRP A 28 11.31 9.43 -5.98
CA TRP A 28 10.21 10.22 -6.51
C TRP A 28 10.62 11.68 -6.69
N THR A 29 10.92 12.09 -7.93
CA THR A 29 11.41 13.44 -8.25
C THR A 29 10.33 14.39 -8.74
N ASP A 30 9.17 13.87 -9.15
CA ASP A 30 8.04 14.66 -9.67
C ASP A 30 6.84 14.57 -8.73
N PHE A 31 6.67 15.59 -7.90
CA PHE A 31 5.60 15.70 -6.92
C PHE A 31 4.25 16.13 -7.51
N THR A 32 4.19 16.44 -8.81
CA THR A 32 2.90 16.67 -9.49
C THR A 32 2.20 15.36 -9.86
N ARG A 33 2.88 14.23 -9.61
CA ARG A 33 2.45 12.91 -10.01
C ARG A 33 2.32 11.97 -8.83
N ASP A 34 1.16 11.35 -8.73
CA ASP A 34 0.87 10.41 -7.64
C ASP A 34 1.19 8.94 -7.99
N ARG A 35 1.44 8.65 -9.27
CA ARG A 35 1.72 7.29 -9.72
C ARG A 35 2.57 7.21 -10.98
N LEU A 36 3.18 6.04 -11.13
CA LEU A 36 3.86 5.62 -12.36
C LEU A 36 3.16 4.41 -12.95
N THR A 37 3.07 4.39 -14.27
CA THR A 37 2.51 3.27 -15.03
C THR A 37 3.55 2.19 -15.31
N GLU A 38 3.10 1.02 -15.74
CA GLU A 38 3.98 -0.07 -16.18
C GLU A 38 4.82 0.33 -17.39
N ALA A 39 4.29 1.16 -18.29
CA ALA A 39 5.02 1.68 -19.44
C ALA A 39 6.21 2.56 -19.03
N GLU A 40 6.08 3.31 -17.93
CA GLU A 40 7.10 4.25 -17.46
C GLU A 40 8.16 3.59 -16.59
N THR A 41 7.75 2.63 -15.78
CA THR A 41 8.66 1.87 -14.92
C THR A 41 9.43 0.78 -15.68
N GLY A 42 8.84 0.26 -16.75
CA GLY A 42 9.34 -0.88 -17.49
C GLY A 42 9.60 -2.09 -16.57
N SER A 43 10.60 -2.90 -16.94
CA SER A 43 11.04 -4.06 -16.15
C SER A 43 11.97 -3.70 -14.99
N ARG A 44 12.35 -2.42 -14.84
CA ARG A 44 13.40 -1.99 -13.91
C ARG A 44 12.90 -1.63 -12.51
N PHE A 45 11.60 -1.44 -12.33
CA PHE A 45 11.06 -1.14 -10.99
C PHE A 45 11.22 -2.34 -10.06
N ARG A 46 11.99 -2.13 -8.99
CA ARG A 46 12.26 -3.10 -7.92
C ARG A 46 11.44 -2.73 -6.71
N GLY A 47 10.16 -3.10 -6.72
CA GLY A 47 9.23 -2.89 -5.61
C GLY A 47 7.97 -3.72 -5.77
N PRO A 48 7.12 -3.80 -4.74
CA PRO A 48 5.85 -4.51 -4.83
C PRO A 48 4.95 -3.85 -5.88
N ARG A 49 4.36 -4.67 -6.75
CA ARG A 49 3.44 -4.22 -7.80
C ARG A 49 2.14 -3.72 -7.15
N CYS A 50 1.47 -2.80 -7.83
CA CYS A 50 0.17 -2.31 -7.40
C CYS A 50 -0.83 -3.47 -7.20
N SER A 51 -1.48 -3.49 -6.03
CA SER A 51 -2.50 -4.48 -5.66
C SER A 51 -3.94 -3.99 -5.90
N ALA A 52 -4.10 -2.72 -6.28
CA ALA A 52 -5.38 -2.07 -6.49
C ALA A 52 -6.20 -2.76 -7.59
N GLY A 53 -7.52 -2.77 -7.45
CA GLY A 53 -8.44 -3.51 -8.33
C GLY A 53 -8.41 -5.03 -8.14
N ARG A 54 -7.33 -5.63 -7.62
CA ARG A 54 -7.24 -7.07 -7.33
C ARG A 54 -7.62 -7.41 -5.90
N PHE A 55 -7.07 -6.68 -4.93
CA PHE A 55 -7.25 -6.97 -3.50
C PHE A 55 -7.98 -5.87 -2.74
N HIS A 56 -8.03 -4.66 -3.30
CA HIS A 56 -8.82 -3.56 -2.77
C HIS A 56 -9.38 -2.70 -3.91
N CYS A 57 -10.48 -2.00 -3.64
CA CYS A 57 -11.09 -1.04 -4.54
C CYS A 57 -11.82 0.04 -3.73
N VAL A 58 -12.29 1.09 -4.41
CA VAL A 58 -13.14 2.13 -3.82
C VAL A 58 -14.41 2.27 -4.65
N ILE A 59 -15.55 2.35 -3.98
CA ILE A 59 -16.84 2.68 -4.59
C ILE A 59 -17.22 4.07 -4.11
N TYR A 60 -17.40 5.00 -5.04
CA TYR A 60 -17.82 6.36 -4.73
C TYR A 60 -19.34 6.46 -4.52
N ALA A 61 -19.79 7.58 -3.97
CA ALA A 61 -21.20 7.82 -3.63
C ALA A 61 -22.16 7.71 -4.85
N ASP A 62 -21.66 8.03 -6.05
CA ASP A 62 -22.40 7.88 -7.29
C ASP A 62 -22.53 6.40 -7.74
N GLY A 63 -21.80 5.48 -7.11
CA GLY A 63 -21.70 4.06 -7.42
C GLY A 63 -20.55 3.69 -8.34
N SER A 64 -19.71 4.63 -8.75
CA SER A 64 -18.55 4.34 -9.62
C SER A 64 -17.46 3.61 -8.84
N LEU A 65 -17.00 2.47 -9.36
CA LEU A 65 -15.93 1.67 -8.76
C LEU A 65 -14.59 1.94 -9.44
N PHE A 66 -13.59 2.32 -8.66
CA PHE A 66 -12.21 2.53 -9.08
C PHE A 66 -11.26 1.60 -8.32
N PRO A 67 -10.09 1.24 -8.89
CA PRO A 67 -9.11 0.42 -8.18
C PRO A 67 -8.54 1.13 -6.94
N CYS A 68 -8.32 2.44 -7.00
CA CYS A 68 -7.95 3.25 -5.83
C CYS A 68 -8.29 4.75 -6.05
N PRO A 69 -8.28 5.58 -5.00
CA PRO A 69 -8.60 7.01 -5.12
C PRO A 69 -7.70 7.79 -6.10
N LEU A 70 -6.43 7.38 -6.26
CA LEU A 70 -5.47 8.04 -7.17
C LEU A 70 -5.73 7.77 -8.67
N THR A 71 -6.71 6.93 -8.98
CA THR A 71 -7.10 6.62 -10.37
C THR A 71 -8.39 7.31 -10.79
N LEU A 72 -9.00 8.10 -9.88
CA LEU A 72 -10.21 8.85 -10.16
C LEU A 72 -10.00 9.74 -11.40
N ARG A 73 -10.91 9.64 -12.38
CA ARG A 73 -10.86 10.33 -13.69
C ARG A 73 -9.66 10.00 -14.57
N GLN A 74 -8.82 9.03 -14.20
CA GLN A 74 -7.67 8.63 -15.00
C GLN A 74 -7.82 7.24 -15.62
N VAL A 75 -8.79 6.47 -15.15
CA VAL A 75 -9.16 5.15 -15.69
C VAL A 75 -10.67 5.07 -15.88
N ALA A 76 -11.09 4.20 -16.79
CA ALA A 76 -12.51 3.90 -16.95
C ALA A 76 -13.04 3.16 -15.71
N ALA A 77 -14.19 3.60 -15.21
CA ALA A 77 -14.90 2.96 -14.11
C ALA A 77 -16.29 2.53 -14.55
N LEU A 78 -16.78 1.43 -13.97
CA LEU A 78 -18.17 1.02 -14.11
C LEU A 78 -18.94 1.38 -12.84
N ASN A 79 -20.23 1.65 -13.01
CA ASN A 79 -21.13 1.89 -11.90
C ASN A 79 -21.67 0.56 -11.37
N VAL A 80 -21.50 0.30 -10.07
CA VAL A 80 -21.92 -0.96 -9.44
C VAL A 80 -23.43 -1.14 -9.44
N LYS A 81 -24.21 -0.05 -9.47
CA LYS A 81 -25.68 -0.11 -9.48
C LYS A 81 -26.23 -0.61 -10.81
N THR A 82 -25.48 -0.45 -11.91
CA THR A 82 -25.90 -0.88 -13.26
C THR A 82 -25.16 -2.11 -13.74
N ALA A 83 -23.85 -2.21 -13.50
CA ALA A 83 -23.01 -3.31 -13.97
C ALA A 83 -22.85 -4.45 -12.96
N GLY A 84 -23.17 -4.22 -11.68
CA GLY A 84 -22.85 -5.12 -10.57
C GLY A 84 -21.38 -5.02 -10.13
N VAL A 85 -21.13 -5.41 -8.87
CA VAL A 85 -19.80 -5.30 -8.25
C VAL A 85 -18.75 -6.16 -8.96
N ALA A 86 -19.09 -7.42 -9.30
CA ALA A 86 -18.13 -8.35 -9.91
C ALA A 86 -17.58 -7.84 -11.25
N LYS A 87 -18.47 -7.37 -12.14
CA LYS A 87 -18.08 -6.83 -13.45
C LYS A 87 -17.32 -5.51 -13.30
N ALA A 88 -17.76 -4.65 -12.37
CA ALA A 88 -17.07 -3.39 -12.11
C ALA A 88 -15.66 -3.60 -11.54
N LEU A 89 -15.48 -4.58 -10.65
CA LEU A 89 -14.18 -4.97 -10.12
C LEU A 89 -13.28 -5.55 -11.21
N GLU A 90 -13.81 -6.42 -12.07
CA GLU A 90 -13.03 -6.96 -13.19
C GLU A 90 -12.52 -5.86 -14.12
N GLN A 91 -13.35 -4.87 -14.45
CA GLN A 91 -12.90 -3.68 -15.19
C GLN A 91 -11.80 -2.91 -14.44
N ALA A 92 -11.97 -2.72 -13.13
CA ALA A 92 -11.05 -1.93 -12.31
C ALA A 92 -9.66 -2.56 -12.21
N ARG A 93 -9.49 -3.86 -12.44
CA ARG A 93 -8.17 -4.55 -12.47
C ARG A 93 -7.27 -4.07 -13.61
N HIS A 94 -7.85 -3.53 -14.68
CA HIS A 94 -7.13 -3.16 -15.90
C HIS A 94 -6.77 -1.67 -15.90
N HIS A 95 -5.81 -1.27 -15.06
CA HIS A 95 -5.46 0.15 -14.84
C HIS A 95 -3.99 0.52 -15.11
N GLY A 96 -3.13 -0.45 -15.44
CA GLY A 96 -1.73 -0.23 -15.86
C GLY A 96 -0.82 0.49 -14.86
N CYS A 97 -1.22 0.60 -13.59
CA CYS A 97 -0.41 1.28 -12.57
C CYS A 97 0.63 0.32 -12.03
N ALA A 98 1.90 0.72 -12.02
CA ALA A 98 2.98 -0.08 -11.47
C ALA A 98 3.20 0.19 -9.98
N THR A 99 3.26 1.47 -9.61
CA THR A 99 3.62 1.94 -8.27
C THR A 99 3.04 3.33 -7.99
N CYS A 100 3.06 3.75 -6.73
CA CYS A 100 2.58 5.06 -6.28
C CYS A 100 3.57 5.72 -5.31
N PHE A 101 3.48 7.04 -5.19
CA PHE A 101 4.34 7.83 -4.29
C PHE A 101 4.09 7.53 -2.80
N SER A 102 2.90 7.02 -2.47
CA SER A 102 2.43 6.87 -1.09
C SER A 102 3.08 5.66 -0.40
N PRO A 103 3.90 5.86 0.66
CA PRO A 103 4.57 4.78 1.37
C PRO A 103 3.61 3.73 1.94
N CYS A 104 2.50 4.16 2.53
CA CYS A 104 1.54 3.24 3.14
C CYS A 104 0.89 2.29 2.10
N MET A 105 0.72 2.77 0.86
CA MET A 105 0.22 1.94 -0.23
C MET A 105 1.28 0.96 -0.73
N LEU A 106 2.56 1.32 -0.70
CA LEU A 106 3.67 0.41 -1.01
C LEU A 106 3.78 -0.71 0.03
N GLU A 107 3.69 -0.37 1.31
CA GLU A 107 3.66 -1.35 2.40
C GLU A 107 2.46 -2.30 2.27
N THR A 108 1.29 -1.74 1.96
CA THR A 108 0.06 -2.51 1.71
C THR A 108 0.23 -3.45 0.51
N ASN A 109 0.87 -2.99 -0.57
CA ASN A 109 1.20 -3.85 -1.70
C ASN A 109 2.18 -4.97 -1.30
N GLY A 110 3.18 -4.67 -0.47
CA GLY A 110 4.11 -5.68 0.07
C GLY A 110 3.39 -6.74 0.92
N LEU A 111 2.38 -6.33 1.70
CA LEU A 111 1.51 -7.24 2.45
C LEU A 111 0.70 -8.14 1.51
N PHE A 112 0.04 -7.59 0.49
CA PHE A 112 -0.74 -8.38 -0.48
C PHE A 112 0.13 -9.27 -1.38
N ALA A 113 1.39 -8.89 -1.61
CA ALA A 113 2.37 -9.70 -2.33
C ALA A 113 2.99 -10.80 -1.46
N LEU A 114 2.64 -10.88 -0.18
CA LEU A 114 3.26 -11.78 0.81
C LEU A 114 4.78 -11.64 0.85
N ASP A 115 5.28 -10.41 0.71
CA ASP A 115 6.71 -10.14 0.76
C ASP A 115 7.25 -10.55 2.13
N PRO A 116 8.22 -11.50 2.22
CA PRO A 116 8.74 -11.96 3.49
C PRO A 116 9.34 -10.83 4.33
N ARG A 117 9.82 -9.75 3.71
CA ARG A 117 10.35 -8.56 4.38
C ARG A 117 9.26 -7.79 5.14
N VAL A 118 8.01 -7.90 4.71
CA VAL A 118 6.83 -7.29 5.36
C VAL A 118 6.16 -8.29 6.30
N ILE A 119 5.94 -9.53 5.85
CA ILE A 119 5.17 -10.54 6.59
C ILE A 119 5.91 -11.05 7.82
N LEU A 120 7.22 -11.30 7.77
CA LEU A 120 7.95 -11.88 8.91
C LEU A 120 8.00 -10.92 10.12
N PRO A 121 8.32 -9.61 9.96
CA PRO A 121 8.23 -8.67 11.07
C PRO A 121 6.81 -8.54 11.62
N LEU A 122 5.80 -8.51 10.75
CA LEU A 122 4.40 -8.44 11.13
C LEU A 122 4.01 -9.66 11.98
N ALA A 123 4.27 -10.88 11.48
CA ALA A 123 3.99 -12.12 12.19
C ALA A 123 4.69 -12.17 13.56
N ARG A 124 5.97 -11.78 13.63
CA ARG A 124 6.72 -11.70 14.90
C ARG A 124 6.06 -10.72 15.88
N ALA A 125 5.62 -9.55 15.39
CA ALA A 125 4.96 -8.56 16.21
C ALA A 125 3.60 -9.04 16.74
N HIS A 126 2.82 -9.77 15.96
CA HIS A 126 1.53 -10.31 16.40
C HIS A 126 1.67 -11.52 17.34
N LEU A 127 2.53 -12.48 17.00
CA LEU A 127 2.76 -13.67 17.84
C LEU A 127 3.35 -13.31 19.21
N SER A 128 4.23 -12.31 19.28
CA SER A 128 4.78 -11.83 20.55
C SER A 128 3.77 -11.08 21.42
N ARG A 129 2.65 -10.59 20.86
CA ARG A 129 1.55 -9.98 21.62
C ARG A 129 0.60 -11.04 22.16
N SER A 130 0.37 -12.11 21.41
CA SER A 130 -0.44 -13.25 21.87
C SER A 130 0.24 -14.06 22.99
N ALA A 131 1.57 -13.99 23.12
CA ALA A 131 2.32 -14.64 24.20
C ALA A 131 2.36 -13.85 25.52
N VAL A 132 1.71 -12.68 25.59
CA VAL A 132 1.60 -11.84 26.80
C VAL A 132 0.14 -11.77 27.29
N GLY A 133 -0.72 -12.65 26.76
CA GLY A 133 -2.10 -12.85 27.24
C GLY A 133 -2.19 -13.99 28.23
#